data_AF-X0TRU8-F1
#
_entry.id   AF-X0TRU8-F1
#
_cell.length_a   1.000
_cell.length_b   1.000
_cell.length_c   1.000
_cell.angle_alpha   90.00
_cell.angle_beta   90.00
_cell.angle_gamma   90.00
#
_symmetry.space_group_name_H-M   'P 1'
#
loop_
_entity.id
_entity.type
_entity.pdbx_description
1 polymer ?
#
loop_
_entity_poly.entity_id
_entity_poly.type
_entity_poly.pdbx_seq_one_letter_code
_entity_poly.pdbx_strand_id
1 'polypeptide(L)' 'MDIAKRLREQAEKHPDKPCIIFKDQTITFKQAVSRINKLANFFI' A
#
# COMPACT_ATOMS: atom_id res chain seq x y z
N MET A 1 7.73 13.25 8.98
CA MET A 1 6.94 12.02 9.21
C MET A 1 6.91 11.23 7.92
N ASP A 2 7.48 10.03 7.88
CA ASP A 2 7.58 9.22 6.65
C ASP A 2 6.35 8.32 6.49
N ILE A 3 5.46 8.70 5.58
CA ILE A 3 4.20 8.00 5.32
C ILE A 3 4.43 6.62 4.70
N ALA A 4 5.46 6.48 3.85
CA ALA A 4 5.76 5.22 3.17
C ALA A 4 6.23 4.16 4.16
N LYS A 5 7.03 4.56 5.15
CA LYS A 5 7.45 3.66 6.23
C LYS A 5 6.25 3.08 6.99
N ARG A 6 5.29 3.92 7.39
CA ARG A 6 4.10 3.47 8.13
C ARG A 6 3.21 2.55 7.30
N LEU A 7 3.09 2.80 6.00
CA LEU A 7 2.36 1.90 5.09
C LEU A 7 2.98 0.50 5.02
N ARG A 8 4.31 0.41 4.99
CA ARG A 8 5.02 -0.89 5.01
C ARG A 8 4.78 -1.62 6.33
N GLU A 9 4.90 -0.93 7.46
CA GLU A 9 4.62 -1.52 8.78
C GLU A 9 3.17 -2.05 8.90
N GLN A 10 2.20 -1.33 8.33
CA GLN A 10 0.81 -1.80 8.29
C GLN A 10 0.61 -2.95 7.31
N ALA A 11 1.30 -2.97 6.17
CA ALA A 11 1.25 -4.07 5.21
C ALA A 11 1.85 -5.37 5.77
N GLU A 12 2.85 -5.28 6.64
CA GLU A 12 3.41 -6.44 7.35
C GLU A 12 2.46 -6.96 8.43
N LYS A 13 1.92 -6.06 9.26
CA LYS A 13 1.04 -6.45 10.38
C LYS A 13 -0.36 -6.85 9.94
N HIS A 14 -0.86 -6.24 8.87
CA HIS A 14 -2.25 -6.32 8.42
C HIS A 14 -2.36 -6.32 6.88
N PRO A 15 -1.80 -7.32 6.19
CA PRO A 15 -1.69 -7.34 4.73
C PRO A 15 -3.04 -7.26 4.00
N ASP A 16 -4.07 -7.92 4.56
CA ASP A 16 -5.39 -8.06 3.93
C ASP A 16 -6.41 -7.02 4.43
N LYS A 17 -6.02 -6.14 5.37
CA LYS A 17 -6.91 -5.07 5.80
C LYS A 17 -7.13 -4.06 4.67
N PRO A 18 -8.37 -3.53 4.52
CA PRO A 18 -8.66 -2.44 3.60
C PRO A 18 -7.77 -1.23 3.94
N CYS A 19 -7.04 -0.72 2.95
CA CYS A 19 -6.20 0.48 3.06
C CYS A 19 -6.85 1.67 2.34
N ILE A 20 -7.40 1.44 1.14
CA ILE A 20 -8.08 2.46 0.34
C ILE A 20 -9.40 1.85 -0.13
N ILE A 21 -10.50 2.54 0.17
CA ILE A 21 -11.83 2.20 -0.31
C ILE A 21 -12.29 3.35 -1.21
N PHE A 22 -12.62 3.05 -2.45
CA PHE A 22 -13.12 4.03 -3.40
C PHE A 22 -14.19 3.40 -4.30
N LYS A 23 -15.43 3.87 -4.17
CA LYS A 23 -16.60 3.25 -4.79
C LYS A 23 -16.65 1.75 -4.43
N ASP A 24 -16.82 0.88 -5.42
CA ASP A 24 -16.87 -0.58 -5.26
C ASP A 24 -15.48 -1.23 -5.19
N GLN A 25 -14.40 -0.44 -5.20
CA GLN A 25 -13.05 -0.96 -5.16
C GLN A 25 -12.45 -0.83 -3.77
N THR A 26 -11.86 -1.92 -3.31
CA THR A 26 -11.07 -1.97 -2.08
C THR A 26 -9.66 -2.44 -2.40
N ILE A 27 -8.67 -1.69 -1.95
CA ILE A 27 -7.26 -2.04 -2.07
C ILE A 27 -6.72 -2.30 -0.68
N THR A 28 -6.06 -3.45 -0.48
CA THR A 28 -5.46 -3.80 0.80
C THR A 28 -4.11 -3.13 1.02
N PHE A 29 -3.60 -3.12 2.25
CA PHE A 29 -2.26 -2.58 2.54
C PHE A 29 -1.17 -3.25 1.70
N LYS A 30 -1.22 -4.58 1.54
CA LYS A 30 -0.28 -5.32 0.71
C LYS A 30 -0.32 -4.89 -0.75
N GLN A 31 -1.51 -4.68 -1.31
CA GLN A 31 -1.69 -4.25 -2.69
C GLN A 31 -1.23 -2.80 -2.90
N ALA A 32 -1.49 -1.91 -1.94
CA ALA A 32 -1.04 -0.52 -1.99
C ALA A 32 0.50 -0.42 -2.04
N VAL A 33 1.19 -1.12 -1.13
CA VAL A 33 2.67 -1.14 -1.10
C VAL A 33 3.24 -1.77 -2.38
N SER A 34 2.64 -2.85 -2.88
CA SER A 34 3.08 -3.46 -4.14
C SER A 34 2.99 -2.49 -5.32
N ARG A 35 1.91 -1.71 -5.43
CA ARG A 35 1.76 -0.67 -6.47
C ARG A 35 2.80 0.44 -6.33
N ILE A 36 3.08 0.90 -5.11
CA ILE A 36 4.12 1.91 -4.85
C ILE A 36 5.49 1.40 -5.29
N ASN A 37 5.85 0.16 -4.95
CA ASN A 37 7.13 -0.42 -5.36
C ASN A 37 7.25 -0.55 -6.89
N LYS A 38 6.14 -0.88 -7.59
CA LYS A 38 6.11 -0.90 -9.06
C LYS A 38 6.32 0.48 -9.65
N LEU A 39 5.66 1.51 -9.11
CA LEU A 39 5.84 2.89 -9.55
C LEU A 39 7.26 3.37 -9.28
N ALA A 40 7.82 3.10 -8.10
CA ALA A 40 9.19 3.45 -7.78
C ALA A 40 10.19 2.83 -8.76
N ASN A 41 10.00 1.56 -9.13
CA ASN A 41 10.84 0.90 -10.14
C ASN A 41 10.69 1.52 -11.55
N PHE A 42 9.52 2.08 -11.87
CA PHE A 42 9.30 2.77 -13.15
C PHE A 42 9.98 4.15 -13.22
N PHE A 43 10.20 4.82 -12.09
CA PHE A 43 10.75 6.18 -12.01
C PHE A 43 12.23 6.23 -11.58
N ILE A 44 12.92 5.10 -11.58
CA ILE A 44 14.38 4.98 -11.37
C ILE A 44 15.04 4.72 -12.72
#